data_AF-A0A9R0ZBS8-F1
#
_entry.id   AF-A0A9R0ZBS8-F1
#
_cell.length_a   1.000
_cell.length_b   1.000
_cell.length_c   1.000
_cell.angle_alpha   90.00
_cell.angle_beta   90.00
_cell.angle_gamma   90.00
#
_symmetry.space_group_name_H-M   'P 1'
#
loop_
_entity.id
_entity.type
_entity.pdbx_description
1 polymer ?
#
loop_
_entity_poly.entity_id
_entity_poly.type
_entity_poly.pdbx_seq_one_letter_code
_entity_poly.pdbx_strand_id
1 'polypeptide(L)'
;MINSLKFFCTWILPVQFGTRNLLMIKMVMLHTFSIQGRVWVVPSEYSDAEPDPLRNFAESVVEEMNSEHAEDVHRIYNIYAESDFQALDVKMIWVDRLGFDLHVHSEEGIFAVRIPFSRQVSDQKAVKSSFNMMAHHAWEVDKSYATPEFEKVQFLKKVI
;
A
#
# COMPACT_ATOMS: atom_id res chain seq x y z
N MET A 1 -9.17 15.04 7.74
CA MET A 1 -9.34 13.61 8.11
C MET A 1 -9.98 12.88 6.94
N ILE A 2 -9.17 12.39 6.00
CA ILE A 2 -9.66 11.57 4.90
C ILE A 2 -9.66 10.13 5.43
N ASN A 3 -10.79 9.71 5.99
CA ASN A 3 -11.06 8.31 6.31
C ASN A 3 -11.28 7.55 4.99
N SER A 4 -10.19 7.26 4.31
CA SER A 4 -10.20 6.29 3.23
C SER A 4 -10.07 4.91 3.86
N LEU A 5 -11.20 4.28 4.19
CA LEU A 5 -11.23 2.87 4.51
C LEU A 5 -10.64 2.11 3.31
N LYS A 6 -9.47 1.52 3.50
CA LYS A 6 -8.84 0.60 2.55
C LYS A 6 -9.62 -0.70 2.57
N PHE A 7 -10.40 -0.99 1.53
CA PHE A 7 -11.02 -2.31 1.35
C PHE A 7 -9.99 -3.29 0.79
N PHE A 8 -9.14 -3.83 1.67
CA PHE A 8 -8.37 -5.03 1.36
C PHE A 8 -9.26 -6.25 1.63
N CYS A 9 -9.90 -6.74 0.58
CA CYS A 9 -10.79 -7.89 0.65
C CYS A 9 -10.09 -9.12 0.05
N THR A 10 -9.10 -9.69 0.75
CA THR A 10 -8.40 -10.86 0.21
C THR A 10 -9.14 -12.18 0.48
N TRP A 11 -10.11 -12.24 1.39
CA TRP A 11 -10.95 -13.44 1.54
C TRP A 11 -12.35 -13.08 2.05
N ILE A 12 -13.26 -12.76 1.12
CA ILE A 12 -14.65 -13.20 1.29
C ILE A 12 -14.68 -14.48 0.49
N LEU A 13 -14.75 -15.64 1.16
CA LEU A 13 -15.31 -16.80 0.49
C LEU A 13 -16.79 -16.46 0.29
N PRO A 14 -17.29 -16.24 -0.93
CA PRO A 14 -18.71 -16.44 -1.16
C PRO A 14 -18.94 -17.93 -0.90
N VAL A 15 -19.44 -18.27 0.28
CA VAL A 15 -19.98 -19.61 0.50
C VAL A 15 -21.30 -19.67 -0.25
N GLN A 16 -21.20 -19.82 -1.57
CA GLN A 16 -22.33 -19.94 -2.47
C GLN A 16 -22.90 -21.35 -2.31
N PHE A 17 -23.96 -21.50 -1.51
CA PHE A 17 -24.83 -22.68 -1.55
C PHE A 17 -25.96 -22.42 -2.57
N GLY A 18 -25.66 -22.60 -3.85
CA GLY A 18 -26.67 -22.52 -4.93
C GLY A 18 -27.20 -21.10 -5.19
N THR A 19 -28.52 -20.97 -5.42
CA THR A 19 -29.23 -19.73 -5.81
C THR A 19 -29.72 -18.87 -4.65
N ARG A 20 -29.19 -19.05 -3.44
CA ARG A 20 -29.64 -18.29 -2.25
C ARG A 20 -28.81 -17.03 -2.06
N ASN A 21 -29.48 -15.89 -1.93
CA ASN A 21 -28.87 -14.63 -1.53
C ASN A 21 -28.32 -14.77 -0.10
N LEU A 22 -27.03 -14.52 0.07
CA LEU A 22 -26.38 -14.43 1.38
C LEU A 22 -26.74 -13.07 2.01
N LEU A 23 -27.40 -13.10 3.16
CA LEU A 23 -27.55 -11.91 3.99
C LEU A 23 -26.22 -11.64 4.70
N MET A 24 -25.60 -10.50 4.40
CA MET A 24 -24.38 -10.02 5.05
C MET A 24 -24.72 -9.55 6.48
N ILE A 25 -24.50 -10.42 7.47
CA ILE A 25 -24.82 -10.13 8.87
C ILE A 25 -23.67 -9.38 9.56
N LYS A 26 -22.40 -9.73 9.24
CA LYS A 26 -21.19 -9.09 9.80
C LYS A 26 -20.02 -9.18 8.84
N MET A 27 -19.21 -8.12 8.81
CA MET A 27 -17.97 -8.04 8.04
C MET A 27 -16.78 -7.71 8.96
N VAL A 28 -15.65 -8.39 8.76
CA VAL A 28 -14.38 -8.11 9.45
C VAL A 28 -13.30 -7.80 8.42
N MET A 29 -12.66 -6.65 8.55
CA MET A 29 -11.49 -6.29 7.73
C MET A 29 -10.20 -6.77 8.40
N LEU A 30 -9.29 -7.33 7.59
CA LEU A 30 -7.95 -7.76 8.00
C LEU A 30 -6.91 -7.07 7.10
N HIS A 31 -6.05 -6.22 7.67
CA HIS A 31 -4.99 -5.52 6.93
C HIS A 31 -3.69 -6.34 6.79
N THR A 32 -3.50 -7.38 7.61
CA THR A 32 -2.34 -8.30 7.62
C THR A 32 -2.75 -9.62 8.28
N PHE A 33 -1.97 -10.69 8.08
CA PHE A 33 -2.14 -11.97 8.81
C PHE A 33 -2.09 -11.84 10.36
N SER A 34 -1.56 -10.71 10.88
CA SER A 34 -1.61 -10.41 12.31
C SER A 34 -3.02 -9.98 12.77
N ILE A 35 -3.53 -10.74 13.74
CA ILE A 35 -4.87 -10.71 14.33
C ILE A 35 -5.20 -9.37 15.03
N GLN A 36 -4.20 -8.52 15.26
CA GLN A 36 -4.32 -7.27 16.03
C GLN A 36 -5.03 -6.12 15.29
N GLY A 37 -5.28 -6.25 13.97
CA GLY A 37 -5.89 -5.20 13.14
C GLY A 37 -7.34 -5.43 12.74
N ARG A 38 -8.11 -6.24 13.49
CA ARG A 38 -9.51 -6.53 13.15
C ARG A 38 -10.40 -5.31 13.39
N VAL A 39 -10.94 -4.76 12.31
CA VAL A 39 -11.95 -3.71 12.35
C VAL A 39 -13.30 -4.29 11.93
N TRP A 40 -14.31 -4.07 12.74
CA TRP A 40 -15.69 -4.39 12.39
C TRP A 40 -16.22 -3.32 11.46
N VAL A 41 -16.81 -3.74 10.34
CA VAL A 41 -17.44 -2.82 9.37
C VAL A 41 -18.94 -3.05 9.41
N VAL A 42 -19.72 -1.97 9.52
CA VAL A 42 -21.17 -2.05 9.50
C VAL A 42 -21.63 -2.45 8.09
N PRO A 43 -22.61 -3.36 7.92
CA PRO A 43 -23.03 -3.81 6.59
C PRO A 43 -23.44 -2.68 5.64
N SER A 44 -24.07 -1.61 6.14
CA SER A 44 -24.41 -0.43 5.32
C SER A 44 -23.17 0.31 4.82
N GLU A 45 -22.17 0.52 5.67
CA GLU A 45 -20.90 1.15 5.28
C GLU A 45 -20.13 0.33 4.25
N TYR A 46 -20.27 -1.00 4.29
CA TYR A 46 -19.70 -1.87 3.27
C TYR A 46 -20.47 -1.78 1.95
N SER A 47 -21.80 -1.75 1.99
CA SER A 47 -22.64 -1.64 0.79
C SER A 47 -22.47 -0.29 0.07
N ASP A 48 -22.25 0.78 0.83
CA ASP A 48 -22.03 2.13 0.29
C ASP A 48 -20.57 2.36 -0.15
N ALA A 49 -19.67 1.43 0.15
CA ALA A 49 -18.25 1.56 -0.19
C ALA A 49 -17.99 1.31 -1.68
N GLU A 50 -17.16 2.17 -2.26
CA GLU A 50 -16.69 1.98 -3.63
C GLU A 50 -15.42 1.11 -3.64
N PRO A 51 -15.36 0.11 -4.54
CA PRO A 51 -14.15 -0.69 -4.72
C PRO A 51 -13.01 0.18 -5.25
N ASP A 52 -11.78 -0.14 -4.87
CA ASP A 52 -10.63 0.61 -5.35
C ASP A 52 -10.55 0.59 -6.89
N PRO A 53 -10.34 1.76 -7.53
CA PRO A 53 -10.29 1.85 -8.99
C PRO A 53 -9.07 1.13 -9.58
N LEU A 54 -8.02 0.92 -8.78
CA LEU A 54 -6.79 0.27 -9.21
C LEU A 54 -6.79 -1.24 -9.09
N ARG A 55 -7.80 -1.84 -8.44
CA ARG A 55 -7.80 -3.27 -8.07
C ARG A 55 -7.49 -4.24 -9.20
N ASN A 56 -7.89 -3.91 -10.44
CA ASN A 56 -7.74 -4.79 -11.60
C ASN A 56 -6.32 -4.77 -12.19
N PHE A 57 -5.51 -3.77 -11.86
CA PHE A 57 -4.14 -3.59 -12.39
C PHE A 57 -3.10 -3.42 -11.30
N ALA A 58 -3.49 -3.44 -10.02
CA ALA A 58 -2.57 -3.31 -8.91
C ALA A 58 -1.47 -4.39 -8.97
N GLU A 59 -1.82 -5.63 -9.26
CA GLU A 59 -0.87 -6.74 -9.37
C GLU A 59 0.16 -6.53 -10.48
N SER A 60 -0.29 -6.16 -11.69
CA SER A 60 0.62 -5.92 -12.82
C SER A 60 1.53 -4.72 -12.59
N VAL A 61 1.03 -3.66 -11.94
CA VAL A 61 1.87 -2.53 -11.54
C VAL A 61 2.90 -2.96 -10.51
N VAL A 62 2.52 -3.75 -9.50
CA VAL A 62 3.47 -4.23 -8.47
C VAL A 62 4.57 -5.08 -9.10
N GLU A 63 4.22 -5.98 -10.02
CA GLU A 63 5.19 -6.81 -10.73
C GLU A 63 6.17 -5.96 -11.55
N GLU A 64 5.67 -4.99 -12.31
CA GLU A 64 6.50 -4.06 -13.09
C GLU A 64 7.42 -3.23 -12.19
N MET A 65 6.91 -2.67 -11.09
CA MET A 65 7.71 -1.86 -10.18
C MET A 65 8.82 -2.66 -9.49
N ASN A 66 8.55 -3.92 -9.13
CA ASN A 66 9.53 -4.78 -8.49
C ASN A 66 10.57 -5.37 -9.47
N SER A 67 10.25 -5.47 -10.76
CA SER A 67 11.14 -6.06 -11.76
C SER A 67 11.97 -5.01 -12.50
N GLU A 68 11.35 -3.92 -12.95
CA GLU A 68 11.99 -2.88 -13.76
C GLU A 68 12.48 -1.68 -12.93
N HIS A 69 11.82 -1.40 -11.79
CA HIS A 69 12.04 -0.18 -10.99
C HIS A 69 12.48 -0.45 -9.54
N ALA A 70 13.05 -1.63 -9.26
CA ALA A 70 13.42 -2.04 -7.90
C ALA A 70 14.36 -1.03 -7.19
N GLU A 71 15.32 -0.46 -7.92
CA GLU A 71 16.23 0.55 -7.37
C GLU A 71 15.50 1.84 -6.96
N ASP A 72 14.52 2.26 -7.75
CA ASP A 72 13.71 3.45 -7.44
C ASP A 72 12.78 3.19 -6.26
N VAL A 73 12.20 1.99 -6.15
CA VAL A 73 11.44 1.56 -4.97
C VAL A 73 12.31 1.64 -3.71
N HIS A 74 13.55 1.15 -3.77
CA HIS A 74 14.48 1.23 -2.65
C HIS A 74 14.88 2.66 -2.30
N ARG A 75 15.13 3.51 -3.30
CA ARG A 75 15.47 4.92 -3.08
C ARG A 75 14.30 5.69 -2.47
N ILE A 76 13.08 5.44 -2.95
CA ILE A 76 11.87 6.01 -2.38
C ILE A 76 11.74 5.60 -0.91
N TYR A 77 11.96 4.33 -0.56
CA TYR A 77 11.95 3.92 0.84
C TYR A 77 12.93 4.73 1.69
N ASN A 78 14.20 4.82 1.28
CA ASN A 78 15.23 5.53 2.06
C ASN A 78 14.91 7.03 2.29
N ILE A 79 14.25 7.66 1.32
CA ILE A 79 13.94 9.08 1.36
C ILE A 79 12.61 9.35 2.08
N TYR A 80 11.59 8.52 1.84
CA TYR A 80 10.23 8.76 2.35
C TYR A 80 9.91 8.05 3.66
N ALA A 81 10.64 7.00 4.05
CA ALA A 81 10.48 6.34 5.34
C ALA A 81 11.55 6.80 6.34
N GLU A 82 11.15 6.96 7.59
CA GLU A 82 12.06 7.07 8.73
C GLU A 82 12.32 5.66 9.26
N SER A 83 13.57 5.19 9.17
CA SER A 83 13.97 3.88 9.67
C SER A 83 15.33 3.94 10.35
N ASP A 84 15.44 3.32 11.52
CA ASP A 84 16.69 3.23 12.30
C ASP A 84 17.59 2.06 11.87
N PHE A 85 17.10 1.21 10.96
CA PHE A 85 17.80 0.02 10.48
C PHE A 85 18.09 0.08 8.98
N GLN A 86 19.11 -0.66 8.55
CA GLN A 86 19.46 -0.79 7.14
C GLN A 86 18.53 -1.79 6.45
N ALA A 87 17.91 -1.38 5.33
CA ALA A 87 17.17 -2.27 4.45
C ALA A 87 18.14 -3.09 3.59
N LEU A 88 17.95 -4.41 3.57
CA LEU A 88 18.65 -5.35 2.70
C LEU A 88 17.94 -5.50 1.35
N ASP A 89 16.61 -5.50 1.37
CA ASP A 89 15.75 -5.61 0.19
C ASP A 89 14.43 -4.90 0.46
N VAL A 90 13.84 -4.30 -0.58
CA VAL A 90 12.57 -3.57 -0.50
C VAL A 90 11.69 -3.97 -1.67
N LYS A 91 10.50 -4.49 -1.38
CA LYS A 91 9.54 -4.93 -2.40
C LYS A 91 8.20 -4.27 -2.21
N MET A 92 7.62 -3.81 -3.31
CA MET A 92 6.22 -3.38 -3.34
C MET A 92 5.31 -4.60 -3.23
N ILE A 93 4.29 -4.49 -2.39
CA ILE A 93 3.30 -5.56 -2.15
C ILE A 93 1.96 -5.22 -2.78
N TRP A 94 1.55 -3.96 -2.66
CA TRP A 94 0.29 -3.52 -3.20
C TRP A 94 0.30 -2.03 -3.52
N VAL A 95 -0.57 -1.62 -4.44
CA VAL A 95 -0.85 -0.23 -4.78
C VAL A 95 -2.36 0.02 -4.81
N ASP A 96 -2.79 1.14 -4.23
CA ASP A 96 -4.17 1.61 -4.24
C ASP A 96 -4.23 3.11 -4.57
N ARG A 97 -5.44 3.69 -4.63
CA ARG A 97 -5.61 5.10 -5.02
C ARG A 97 -4.89 6.13 -4.14
N LEU A 98 -4.43 5.75 -2.95
CA LEU A 98 -3.77 6.64 -2.00
C LEU A 98 -2.26 6.44 -1.90
N GLY A 99 -1.70 5.37 -2.44
CA GLY A 99 -0.29 5.05 -2.27
C GLY A 99 0.00 3.57 -2.44
N PHE A 100 1.15 3.13 -1.92
CA PHE A 100 1.59 1.74 -2.02
C PHE A 100 2.21 1.24 -0.72
N ASP A 101 2.06 -0.06 -0.49
CA ASP A 101 2.64 -0.78 0.63
C ASP A 101 3.94 -1.46 0.19
N LEU A 102 4.99 -1.32 1.00
CA LEU A 102 6.28 -1.97 0.79
C LEU A 102 6.57 -2.95 1.93
N HIS A 103 7.18 -4.07 1.61
CA HIS A 103 7.91 -4.91 2.56
C HIS A 103 9.39 -4.60 2.50
N VAL A 104 9.95 -4.36 3.67
CA VAL A 104 11.35 -4.04 3.90
C VAL A 104 11.95 -5.21 4.65
N HIS A 105 12.92 -5.86 4.04
CA HIS A 105 13.70 -6.92 4.66
C HIS A 105 14.91 -6.29 5.34
N SER A 106 15.09 -6.59 6.61
CA SER A 106 16.27 -6.23 7.38
C SER A 106 16.76 -7.45 8.17
N GLU A 107 17.93 -7.35 8.80
CA GLU A 107 18.46 -8.41 9.66
C GLU A 107 17.53 -8.68 10.86
N GLU A 108 16.80 -7.66 11.31
CA GLU A 108 15.87 -7.76 12.45
C GLU A 108 14.53 -8.44 12.10
N GLY A 109 14.20 -8.57 10.82
CA GLY A 109 12.95 -9.15 10.34
C GLY A 109 12.37 -8.42 9.13
N ILE A 110 11.08 -8.67 8.88
CA ILE A 110 10.36 -8.07 7.75
C ILE A 110 9.40 -7.02 8.29
N PHE A 111 9.50 -5.80 7.75
CA PHE A 111 8.66 -4.68 8.13
C PHE A 111 7.77 -4.26 6.97
N ALA A 112 6.54 -3.86 7.26
CA ALA A 112 5.63 -3.26 6.30
C ALA A 112 5.59 -1.75 6.53
N VAL A 113 5.76 -1.00 5.45
CA VAL A 113 5.67 0.46 5.44
C VAL A 113 4.69 0.91 4.36
N ARG A 114 3.94 1.96 4.66
CA ARG A 114 2.96 2.54 3.74
C ARG A 114 3.42 3.92 3.30
N ILE A 115 3.68 4.09 2.01
CA ILE A 115 4.04 5.39 1.44
C ILE A 115 2.82 6.00 0.73
N PRO A 116 2.33 7.18 1.16
CA PRO A 116 1.22 7.84 0.49
C PRO A 116 1.69 8.56 -0.80
N PHE A 117 0.81 8.60 -1.80
CA PHE A 117 0.97 9.53 -2.92
C PHE A 117 0.67 10.96 -2.45
N SER A 118 1.28 11.94 -3.11
CA SER A 118 0.98 13.37 -2.90
C SER A 118 -0.46 13.73 -3.26
N ARG A 119 -1.07 12.99 -4.18
CA ARG A 119 -2.47 13.13 -4.61
C ARG A 119 -3.11 11.77 -4.84
N GLN A 120 -4.44 11.72 -4.74
CA GLN A 120 -5.17 10.50 -5.08
C GLN A 120 -5.06 10.21 -6.58
N VAL A 121 -4.93 8.93 -6.92
CA VAL A 121 -4.80 8.44 -8.29
C VAL A 121 -5.98 7.54 -8.65
N SER A 122 -6.50 7.67 -9.87
CA SER A 122 -7.64 6.87 -10.34
C SER A 122 -7.27 5.80 -11.37
N ASP A 123 -6.15 5.97 -12.07
CA ASP A 123 -5.82 5.17 -13.25
C ASP A 123 -4.37 4.66 -13.19
N GLN A 124 -4.08 3.57 -13.91
CA GLN A 124 -2.73 2.99 -13.99
C GLN A 124 -1.68 4.02 -14.44
N LYS A 125 -2.03 4.87 -15.41
CA LYS A 125 -1.13 5.94 -15.89
C LYS A 125 -0.85 6.97 -14.79
N ALA A 126 -1.85 7.29 -13.97
CA ALA A 126 -1.69 8.22 -12.86
C ALA A 126 -0.80 7.64 -11.75
N VAL A 127 -0.89 6.33 -11.51
CA VAL A 127 0.02 5.61 -10.59
C VAL A 127 1.46 5.73 -11.07
N LYS A 128 1.75 5.32 -12.31
CA LYS A 128 3.10 5.39 -12.89
C LYS A 128 3.64 6.81 -12.90
N SER A 129 2.82 7.78 -13.29
CA SER A 129 3.21 9.20 -13.26
C SER A 129 3.54 9.67 -11.85
N SER A 130 2.75 9.28 -10.85
CA SER A 130 2.98 9.71 -9.46
C SER A 130 4.22 9.03 -8.88
N PHE A 131 4.41 7.74 -9.16
CA PHE A 131 5.60 6.99 -8.80
C PHE A 131 6.87 7.61 -9.41
N ASN A 132 6.87 7.89 -10.72
CA ASN A 132 8.02 8.50 -11.40
C ASN A 132 8.36 9.86 -10.82
N MET A 133 7.36 10.66 -10.46
CA MET A 133 7.56 11.96 -9.82
C MET A 133 8.22 11.81 -8.45
N MET A 134 7.78 10.81 -7.67
CA MET A 134 8.39 10.48 -6.38
C MET A 134 9.82 9.93 -6.52
N ALA A 135 10.07 9.08 -7.51
CA ALA A 135 11.39 8.51 -7.82
C ALA A 135 12.38 9.60 -8.23
N HIS A 136 11.93 10.53 -9.09
CA HIS A 136 12.72 11.69 -9.50
C HIS A 136 13.07 12.58 -8.30
N HIS A 137 12.08 12.92 -7.47
CA HIS A 137 12.32 13.68 -6.25
C HIS A 137 13.27 12.96 -5.29
N ALA A 138 13.11 11.64 -5.11
CA ALA A 138 14.02 10.84 -4.30
C ALA A 138 15.46 10.87 -4.83
N TRP A 139 15.64 10.88 -6.15
CA TRP A 139 16.93 11.03 -6.79
C TRP A 139 17.54 12.42 -6.57
N GLU A 140 16.75 13.50 -6.66
CA GLU A 140 17.22 14.86 -6.39
C GLU A 140 17.69 15.02 -4.94
N VAL A 141 16.94 14.46 -3.98
CA VAL A 141 17.32 14.47 -2.56
C VAL A 141 18.57 13.63 -2.30
N ASP A 142 18.65 12.43 -2.88
CA ASP A 142 19.83 11.55 -2.75
C ASP A 142 21.11 12.22 -3.28
N LYS A 143 21.00 12.99 -4.37
CA LYS A 143 22.11 13.78 -4.93
C LYS A 143 22.35 15.12 -4.24
N SER A 144 21.61 15.42 -3.16
CA SER A 144 21.69 16.70 -2.43
C SER A 144 21.37 17.93 -3.30
N TYR A 145 20.60 17.75 -4.38
CA TYR A 145 20.09 18.86 -5.19
C TYR A 145 18.84 19.51 -4.57
N ALA A 146 18.10 18.75 -3.76
CA ALA A 146 16.91 19.21 -3.06
C ALA A 146 16.96 18.78 -1.58
N THR A 147 16.37 19.59 -0.70
CA THR A 147 16.12 19.22 0.69
C THR A 147 14.73 18.59 0.81
N PRO A 148 14.56 17.51 1.58
CA PRO A 148 13.24 16.90 1.76
C PRO A 148 12.34 17.84 2.59
N GLU A 149 11.46 18.58 1.92
CA GLU A 149 10.45 19.45 2.56
C GLU A 149 9.17 18.66 2.94
N PHE A 150 9.31 17.45 3.49
CA PHE A 150 8.17 16.65 3.92
C PHE A 150 8.49 15.81 5.17
N GLU A 151 7.47 15.51 5.98
CA GLU A 151 7.60 14.59 7.11
C GLU A 151 7.70 13.16 6.60
N LYS A 152 8.77 12.46 6.97
CA LYS A 152 8.96 11.06 6.60
C LYS A 152 7.96 10.17 7.35
N VAL A 153 7.63 9.05 6.74
CA VAL A 153 6.71 8.07 7.34
C VAL A 153 7.42 7.31 8.45
N GLN A 154 6.95 7.49 9.69
CA GLN A 154 7.51 6.84 10.90
C GLN A 154 6.98 5.41 11.15
N PHE A 155 5.90 5.02 10.48
CA PHE A 155 5.20 3.77 10.80
C PHE A 155 5.78 2.56 10.05
N LEU A 156 6.67 1.83 10.74
CA LEU A 156 7.15 0.51 10.33
C LEU A 156 6.47 -0.57 11.18
N LYS A 157 5.61 -1.38 10.57
CA LYS A 157 4.95 -2.50 11.26
C LYS A 157 5.77 -3.76 11.05
N LYS A 158 6.34 -4.34 12.11
CA LYS A 158 6.97 -5.67 12.02
C LYS A 158 5.91 -6.73 11.64
N VAL A 159 6.18 -7.46 10.57
CA VAL A 159 5.30 -8.48 10.01
C VAL A 159 5.68 -9.87 10.49
N ILE A 160 6.99 -10.14 10.56
CA ILE A 160 7.60 -11.43 10.96
C ILE A 160 8.75 -11.15 11.93
#